data_AF-A0A936TMN1-F1
#
_entry.id   AF-A0A936TMN1-F1
#
_cell.length_a   1.000
_cell.length_b   1.000
_cell.length_c   1.000
_cell.angle_alpha   90.00
_cell.angle_beta   90.00
_cell.angle_gamma   90.00
#
_symmetry.space_group_name_H-M   'P 1'
#
loop_
_entity.id
_entity.type
_entity.pdbx_description
1 polymer ?
#
loop_
_entity_poly.entity_id
_entity_poly.type
_entity_poly.pdbx_seq_one_letter_code
_entity_poly.pdbx_strand_id
1 'polypeptide(L)'
;MLFEAIPIDQGLEGDQSFLILFGTGIRSAGASSSVTATIGAIQVEALYAGPQNDFTGLDQINLKLPATLTGSGDVEIQLIASGMESNSVMIRIK
;
A
#
# COMPACT_ATOMS: atom_id res chain seq x y z
N MET A 1 -17.15 7.96 -19.57
CA MET A 1 -16.40 8.56 -18.45
C MET A 1 -15.11 7.76 -18.31
N LEU A 2 -13.96 8.42 -18.49
CA LEU A 2 -12.66 7.82 -18.18
C LEU A 2 -12.38 8.12 -16.70
N PHE A 3 -12.11 7.08 -15.91
CA PHE A 3 -11.65 7.25 -14.54
C PHE A 3 -10.15 7.53 -14.60
N GLU A 4 -9.73 8.72 -14.18
CA GLU A 4 -8.32 9.05 -14.00
C GLU A 4 -8.01 9.05 -12.50
N ALA A 5 -6.94 8.35 -12.10
CA ALA A 5 -6.50 8.35 -10.71
C ALA A 5 -6.01 9.75 -10.32
N ILE A 6 -6.51 10.27 -9.18
CA ILE A 6 -5.99 11.51 -8.61
C ILE A 6 -4.54 11.24 -8.17
N PRO A 7 -3.55 11.99 -8.68
CA PRO A 7 -2.16 11.79 -8.31
C PRO A 7 -1.91 12.02 -6.83
N ILE A 8 -1.08 11.17 -6.23
CA ILE A 8 -0.53 11.33 -4.89
C ILE A 8 0.65 12.30 -4.97
N ASP A 9 0.55 13.42 -4.25
CA ASP A 9 1.66 14.35 -4.03
C ASP A 9 2.38 13.92 -2.75
N GLN A 10 3.69 13.64 -2.86
CA GLN A 10 4.49 13.17 -1.72
C GLN A 10 5.01 14.29 -0.82
N GLY A 11 4.70 15.56 -1.15
CA GLY A 11 5.10 16.72 -0.37
C GLY A 11 6.49 17.25 -0.76
N LEU A 12 7.11 17.98 0.17
CA LEU A 12 8.44 18.56 0.01
C LEU A 12 9.53 17.54 0.37
N GLU A 13 10.78 17.88 0.03
CA GLU A 13 11.93 17.08 0.46
C GLU A 13 11.98 16.97 2.00
N GLY A 14 12.03 15.73 2.49
CA GLY A 14 12.01 15.42 3.92
C GLY A 14 10.64 14.98 4.46
N ASP A 15 9.56 15.23 3.72
CA ASP A 15 8.23 14.74 4.09
C ASP A 15 8.15 13.21 3.99
N GLN A 16 7.28 12.61 4.81
CA GLN A 16 6.99 11.19 4.77
C GLN A 16 5.52 10.98 4.44
N SER A 17 5.28 10.35 3.29
CA SER A 17 3.95 9.95 2.85
C SER A 17 3.67 8.50 3.23
N PHE A 18 2.45 8.24 3.69
CA PHE A 18 1.99 6.91 4.04
C PHE A 18 0.73 6.57 3.25
N LEU A 19 0.72 5.39 2.65
CA LEU A 19 -0.44 4.83 1.97
C LEU A 19 -1.20 3.92 2.92
N ILE A 20 -2.49 4.20 3.08
CA ILE A 20 -3.42 3.39 3.88
C ILE A 20 -4.28 2.60 2.90
N LEU A 21 -4.09 1.28 2.87
CA LEU A 21 -4.84 0.36 2.03
C LEU A 21 -5.86 -0.38 2.89
N PHE A 22 -7.00 -0.70 2.29
CA PHE A 22 -8.03 -1.51 2.91
C PHE A 22 -8.26 -2.78 2.09
N GLY A 23 -8.44 -3.89 2.78
CA GLY A 23 -8.63 -5.21 2.16
C GLY A 23 -9.30 -6.18 3.14
N THR A 24 -9.31 -7.46 2.80
CA THR A 24 -9.93 -8.49 3.63
C THR A 24 -9.04 -9.72 3.71
N GLY A 25 -9.01 -10.39 4.86
CA GLY A 25 -8.29 -11.66 5.07
C GLY A 25 -6.78 -11.49 5.31
N ILE A 26 -6.26 -10.26 5.27
CA ILE A 26 -4.85 -9.95 5.51
C ILE A 26 -4.45 -10.24 6.95
N ARG A 27 -5.36 -10.04 7.93
CA ARG A 27 -5.10 -10.37 9.35
C ARG A 27 -4.70 -11.83 9.58
N SER A 28 -5.06 -12.74 8.66
CA SER A 28 -4.69 -14.15 8.73
C SER A 28 -3.19 -14.40 8.54
N ALA A 29 -2.45 -13.40 8.05
CA ALA A 29 -0.99 -13.46 7.97
C ALA A 29 -0.31 -13.42 9.35
N GLY A 30 -1.01 -12.98 10.39
CA GLY A 30 -0.47 -12.87 11.74
C GLY A 30 0.22 -11.53 11.97
N ALA A 31 1.54 -11.53 12.11
CA ALA A 31 2.29 -10.31 12.39
C ALA A 31 2.37 -9.39 11.16
N SER A 32 2.38 -8.06 11.37
CA SER A 32 2.54 -7.08 10.28
C SER A 32 3.82 -7.32 9.47
N SER A 33 4.89 -7.79 10.12
CA SER A 33 6.17 -8.13 9.47
C SER A 33 6.07 -9.32 8.50
N SER A 34 4.97 -10.08 8.53
CA SER A 34 4.67 -11.14 7.57
C SER A 34 3.91 -10.62 6.34
N VAL A 35 3.68 -9.31 6.26
CA VAL A 35 3.04 -8.63 5.13
C VAL A 35 4.03 -7.66 4.49
N THR A 36 4.32 -7.87 3.20
CA THR A 36 5.14 -6.98 2.38
C THR A 36 4.33 -6.43 1.21
N ALA A 37 4.81 -5.36 0.61
CA ALA A 37 4.25 -4.79 -0.61
C ALA A 37 5.37 -4.55 -1.62
N THR A 38 5.11 -4.84 -2.88
CA THR A 38 5.91 -4.36 -4.00
C THR A 38 5.21 -3.15 -4.59
N ILE A 39 5.88 -2.00 -4.59
CA ILE A 39 5.40 -0.73 -5.16
C ILE A 39 6.29 -0.40 -6.36
N GLY A 40 5.79 -0.66 -7.56
CA GLY A 40 6.60 -0.67 -8.78
C GLY A 40 7.69 -1.73 -8.70
N ALA A 41 8.94 -1.30 -8.54
CA ALA A 41 10.08 -2.19 -8.35
C ALA A 41 10.63 -2.21 -6.91
N ILE A 42 10.00 -1.49 -5.98
CA ILE A 42 10.49 -1.31 -4.62
C ILE A 42 9.69 -2.17 -3.65
N GLN A 43 10.36 -3.07 -2.94
CA GLN A 43 9.74 -3.82 -1.86
C GLN A 43 9.77 -3.00 -0.56
N VAL A 44 8.63 -2.96 0.13
CA VAL A 44 8.47 -2.34 1.45
C VAL A 44 7.76 -3.30 2.41
N GLU A 45 8.03 -3.17 3.70
CA GLU A 45 7.31 -3.90 4.75
C GLU A 45 6.08 -3.11 5.22
N ALA A 46 5.03 -3.82 5.62
CA ALA A 46 3.88 -3.19 6.24
C ALA A 46 4.21 -2.70 7.66
N LEU A 47 3.99 -1.41 7.91
CA LEU A 47 4.09 -0.82 9.26
C LEU A 47 2.94 -1.28 10.16
N TYR A 48 1.81 -1.60 9.54
CA TYR A 48 0.65 -2.21 10.17
C TYR A 48 -0.07 -3.08 9.15
N ALA A 49 -0.52 -4.26 9.56
CA ALA A 49 -1.46 -5.07 8.80
C ALA A 49 -2.36 -5.83 9.77
N GLY A 50 -3.67 -5.53 9.74
CA GLY A 50 -4.61 -6.15 10.68
C GLY A 50 -5.99 -5.51 10.67
N PRO A 51 -6.86 -5.87 11.63
CA PRO A 51 -8.23 -5.37 11.68
C PRO A 51 -8.30 -3.85 11.82
N GLN A 52 -9.10 -3.19 10.98
CA GLN A 52 -9.35 -1.74 11.06
C GLN A 52 -10.26 -1.35 12.25
N ASN A 53 -10.94 -2.35 12.84
CA ASN A 53 -11.80 -2.30 14.03
C ASN A 53 -13.20 -1.69 13.89
N ASP A 54 -13.48 -0.79 12.94
CA ASP A 54 -14.87 -0.29 12.79
C ASP A 54 -15.77 -1.22 11.96
N PHE A 55 -15.17 -1.98 11.02
CA PHE A 55 -15.92 -2.88 10.14
C PHE A 55 -15.40 -4.30 10.27
N THR A 56 -16.29 -5.22 10.63
CA THR A 56 -15.97 -6.65 10.72
C THR A 56 -15.50 -7.17 9.36
N GLY A 57 -14.38 -7.88 9.36
CA GLY A 57 -13.77 -8.44 8.15
C GLY A 57 -12.90 -7.46 7.34
N LEU A 58 -12.95 -6.15 7.63
CA LEU A 58 -12.10 -5.16 6.97
C LEU A 58 -10.75 -5.04 7.68
N ASP A 59 -9.69 -5.20 6.90
CA ASP A 59 -8.29 -5.03 7.29
C ASP A 59 -7.74 -3.73 6.75
N GLN A 60 -6.83 -3.13 7.52
CA GLN A 60 -6.04 -1.97 7.14
C GLN A 60 -4.57 -2.35 7.03
N ILE A 61 -3.89 -1.78 6.03
CA ILE A 61 -2.46 -1.94 5.79
C ILE A 61 -1.85 -0.55 5.66
N ASN A 62 -0.80 -0.27 6.43
CA ASN A 62 -0.08 1.00 6.38
C ASN A 62 1.29 0.79 5.75
N LEU A 63 1.56 1.47 4.65
CA LEU A 63 2.84 1.41 3.94
C LEU A 63 3.49 2.80 3.94
N LYS A 64 4.79 2.87 4.19
CA LYS A 64 5.55 4.08 3.87
C LYS A 64 5.79 4.13 2.37
N LEU A 65 5.40 5.22 1.71
CA LEU A 65 5.64 5.40 0.28
C LEU A 65 7.08 5.94 0.08
N PRO A 66 7.98 5.22 -0.62
CA PRO A 66 9.34 5.69 -0.87
C PRO A 66 9.36 7.02 -1.62
N ALA A 67 10.16 7.98 -1.16
CA ALA A 67 10.31 9.29 -1.83
C ALA A 67 10.97 9.18 -3.22
N THR A 68 11.63 8.05 -3.51
CA THR A 68 12.19 7.74 -4.82
C THR A 68 11.13 7.50 -5.89
N LEU A 69 9.85 7.42 -5.52
CA LEU A 69 8.74 7.25 -6.46
C LEU A 69 8.17 8.57 -6.99
N THR A 70 8.55 9.71 -6.43
CA THR A 70 8.09 11.04 -6.89
C THR A 70 8.33 11.19 -8.40
N GLY A 71 7.30 11.60 -9.14
CA GLY A 71 7.33 11.75 -10.60
C GLY A 71 7.26 10.45 -11.41
N SER A 72 7.08 9.28 -10.77
CA SER A 72 7.03 8.00 -11.49
C SER A 72 5.75 7.80 -12.30
N GLY A 73 4.71 8.61 -12.09
CA GLY A 73 3.44 8.45 -12.77
C GLY A 73 2.67 7.24 -12.25
N ASP A 74 2.22 6.37 -13.15
CA ASP A 74 1.42 5.19 -12.79
C ASP A 74 2.31 4.07 -12.24
N VAL A 75 2.01 3.61 -11.02
CA VAL A 75 2.77 2.59 -10.31
C VAL A 75 1.82 1.50 -9.80
N GLU A 76 2.18 0.25 -10.04
CA GLU A 76 1.46 -0.93 -9.53
C GLU A 76 1.84 -1.23 -8.08
N ILE A 77 0.87 -1.66 -7.29
CA ILE A 77 1.06 -2.17 -5.94
C ILE A 77 0.51 -3.58 -5.85
N GLN A 78 1.30 -4.50 -5.31
CA GLN A 78 0.87 -5.85 -4.96
C GLN A 78 1.33 -6.17 -3.53
N LEU A 79 0.43 -6.75 -2.72
CA LEU A 79 0.76 -7.22 -1.37
C LEU A 79 1.12 -8.71 -1.41
N ILE A 80 2.03 -9.12 -0.52
CA ILE A 80 2.27 -10.52 -0.18
C ILE A 80 1.99 -10.67 1.31
N ALA A 81 1.03 -11.52 1.66
CA ALA A 81 0.61 -11.81 3.03
C ALA A 81 0.87 -13.29 3.33
N SER A 82 1.87 -13.59 4.16
CA SER A 82 2.31 -14.96 4.46
C SER A 82 2.57 -15.82 3.21
N GLY A 83 3.22 -15.21 2.21
CA GLY A 83 3.57 -15.87 0.95
C GLY A 83 2.43 -15.97 -0.07
N MET A 84 1.25 -15.44 0.24
CA MET A 84 0.13 -15.35 -0.71
C MET A 84 0.04 -13.96 -1.32
N GLU A 85 0.00 -13.88 -2.65
CA GLU A 85 -0.17 -12.63 -3.38
C GLU A 85 -1.61 -12.12 -3.33
N SER A 86 -1.78 -10.80 -3.21
CA SER A 86 -3.06 -10.13 -3.40
C SER A 86 -3.34 -9.85 -4.88
N ASN A 87 -4.53 -9.32 -5.18
CA ASN A 87 -4.73 -8.59 -6.42
C ASN A 87 -3.82 -7.34 -6.45
N SER A 88 -3.40 -6.95 -7.66
CA SER A 88 -2.70 -5.69 -7.87
C SER A 88 -3.67 -4.51 -7.93
N VAL A 89 -3.17 -3.33 -7.57
CA VAL A 89 -3.86 -2.04 -7.73
C VAL A 89 -2.92 -1.00 -8.34
N MET A 90 -3.46 -0.09 -9.14
CA MET A 90 -2.69 1.01 -9.74
C MET A 90 -2.91 2.29 -8.93
N ILE A 91 -1.81 3.01 -8.65
CA ILE A 91 -1.83 4.37 -8.12
C ILE A 91 -1.10 5.30 -9.09
N ARG A 92 -1.40 6.60 -9.02
CA ARG A 92 -0.64 7.63 -9.74
C ARG A 92 0.12 8.49 -8.75
N ILE A 93 1.41 8.72 -9.03
CA ILE A 93 2.30 9.55 -8.21
C ILE A 93 2.72 10.77 -9.03
N LYS A 94 2.61 11.95 -8.42
CA LYS A 94 2.96 13.24 -9.03
C LYS A 94 4.46 13.47 -9.03
#